data_AF-A0A2R5GL56-F1
#
_entry.id   AF-A0A2R5GL56-F1
#
_cell.length_a   1.000
_cell.length_b   1.000
_cell.length_c   1.000
_cell.angle_alpha   90.00
_cell.angle_beta   90.00
_cell.angle_gamma   90.00
#
_symmetry.space_group_name_H-M   'P 1'
#
loop_
_entity.id
_entity.type
_entity.pdbx_description
1 polymer ?
#
loop_
_entity_poly.entity_id
_entity_poly.type
_entity_poly.pdbx_seq_one_letter_code
_entity_poly.pdbx_strand_id
1 'polypeptide(L)'
;MEVPAKRFGAFMLSVFRDEFFARDAHGKSLPEGADEVKDLLGRLQRLDAARIRSMFSGGSSATRDEATRLHAGRMLIRIVESLNAAPDEAHRLIVHSGHDWTIIMLLMGLDPEGTDARTRDWPPFCSDLVFERWEDAKAGKEYVRVVLNGEALKLHHLVPHPKYPSLYTKESLHDALEPFVLAEHQIEEACKLPAEK
;
A
#
# COMPACT_ATOMS: atom_id res chain seq x y z
N MET A 1 7.33 -37.56 -1.74
CA MET A 1 7.18 -36.09 -1.80
C MET A 1 6.70 -35.63 -0.44
N GLU A 2 7.54 -34.92 0.32
CA GLU A 2 7.05 -34.23 1.52
C GLU A 2 6.05 -33.14 1.11
N VAL A 3 4.94 -33.06 1.82
CA VAL A 3 3.91 -32.04 1.57
C VAL A 3 4.53 -30.67 1.90
N PRO A 4 4.60 -29.71 0.94
CA PRO A 4 5.23 -28.39 1.15
C PRO A 4 4.64 -27.58 2.32
N ALA A 5 3.45 -27.96 2.81
CA ALA A 5 2.76 -27.33 3.95
C ALA A 5 3.59 -27.24 5.22
N LYS A 6 4.41 -28.25 5.52
CA LYS A 6 5.26 -28.22 6.72
C LYS A 6 6.43 -27.26 6.61
N ARG A 7 6.85 -26.90 5.39
CA ARG A 7 8.04 -26.07 5.14
C ARG A 7 7.72 -24.58 4.99
N PHE A 8 6.59 -24.24 4.38
CA PHE A 8 6.26 -22.84 4.04
C PHE A 8 5.12 -22.24 4.87
N GLY A 9 4.41 -23.04 5.68
CA GLY A 9 3.43 -22.58 6.65
C GLY A 9 2.43 -21.56 6.08
N ALA A 10 2.35 -20.40 6.72
CA ALA A 10 1.41 -19.34 6.37
C ALA A 10 1.70 -18.62 5.03
N PHE A 11 2.89 -18.81 4.45
CA PHE A 11 3.37 -18.11 3.25
C PHE A 11 3.41 -18.97 1.99
N MET A 12 2.86 -20.18 2.03
CA MET A 12 2.87 -21.08 0.86
C MET A 12 2.28 -20.44 -0.40
N LEU A 13 1.19 -19.69 -0.29
CA LEU A 13 0.59 -19.01 -1.45
C LEU A 13 1.53 -17.97 -2.04
N SER A 14 2.23 -17.21 -1.21
CA SER A 14 3.20 -16.21 -1.66
C SER A 14 4.39 -16.84 -2.38
N VAL A 15 4.84 -18.01 -1.95
CA VAL A 15 5.91 -18.76 -2.64
C VAL A 15 5.46 -19.19 -4.04
N PHE A 16 4.27 -19.78 -4.18
CA PHE A 16 3.76 -20.15 -5.51
C PHE A 16 3.49 -18.93 -6.38
N ARG A 17 2.96 -17.85 -5.80
CA ARG A 17 2.75 -16.58 -6.51
C ARG A 17 4.07 -16.06 -7.06
N ASP A 18 5.08 -15.93 -6.21
CA ASP A 18 6.39 -15.41 -6.60
C ASP A 18 7.01 -16.26 -7.72
N GLU A 19 7.01 -17.58 -7.58
CA GLU A 19 7.54 -18.48 -8.60
C GLU A 19 6.79 -18.34 -9.94
N PHE A 20 5.45 -18.37 -9.91
CA PHE A 20 4.68 -18.41 -11.16
C PHE A 20 4.71 -17.07 -11.88
N PHE A 21 4.62 -15.96 -11.14
CA PHE A 21 4.75 -14.63 -11.73
C PHE A 21 6.16 -14.36 -12.23
N ALA A 22 7.20 -14.83 -11.53
CA ALA A 22 8.57 -14.72 -12.03
C ALA A 22 8.74 -15.51 -13.34
N ARG A 23 8.17 -16.71 -13.45
CA ARG A 23 8.23 -17.49 -14.70
C ARG A 23 7.50 -16.80 -15.84
N ASP A 24 6.27 -16.34 -15.59
CA ASP A 24 5.44 -15.63 -16.56
C ASP A 24 6.13 -14.35 -17.08
N ALA A 25 6.64 -13.52 -16.17
CA ALA A 25 7.36 -12.29 -16.51
C ALA A 25 8.63 -12.52 -17.36
N HIS A 26 9.23 -13.71 -17.30
CA HIS A 26 10.41 -14.08 -18.07
C HIS A 26 10.08 -14.97 -19.28
N GLY A 27 8.79 -15.15 -19.63
CA GLY A 27 8.37 -15.99 -20.75
C GLY A 27 8.72 -17.48 -20.57
N LYS A 28 8.85 -17.95 -19.32
CA LYS A 28 9.11 -19.36 -19.01
C LYS A 28 7.79 -20.10 -18.87
N SER A 29 7.74 -21.36 -19.31
CA SER A 29 6.57 -22.22 -19.13
C SER A 29 6.21 -22.35 -17.65
N LEU A 30 4.92 -22.33 -17.30
CA LEU A 30 4.47 -22.68 -15.96
C LEU A 30 4.63 -24.20 -15.71
N PRO A 31 4.62 -24.66 -14.45
CA PRO A 31 4.60 -26.10 -14.15
C PRO A 31 3.41 -26.81 -14.81
N GLU A 32 3.56 -28.11 -15.08
CA GLU A 32 2.51 -28.94 -15.67
C GLU A 32 1.19 -28.84 -14.86
N GLY A 33 0.06 -28.70 -15.55
CA GLY A 33 -1.27 -28.56 -14.95
C GLY A 33 -1.62 -27.13 -14.51
N ALA A 34 -0.69 -26.17 -14.57
CA ALA A 34 -0.97 -24.77 -14.27
C ALA A 34 -1.93 -24.12 -15.28
N ASP A 35 -1.83 -24.53 -16.55
CA ASP A 35 -2.67 -24.10 -17.66
C ASP A 35 -4.12 -24.61 -17.58
N GLU A 36 -4.35 -25.70 -16.83
CA GLU A 36 -5.70 -26.22 -16.57
C GLU A 36 -6.53 -25.30 -15.67
N VAL A 37 -5.87 -24.44 -14.90
CA VAL A 37 -6.55 -23.49 -14.00
C VAL A 37 -6.80 -22.18 -14.75
N LYS A 38 -8.05 -21.97 -15.16
CA LYS A 38 -8.50 -20.71 -15.74
C LYS A 38 -8.13 -19.53 -14.81
N ASP A 39 -7.41 -18.56 -15.37
CA ASP A 39 -6.94 -17.36 -14.65
C ASP A 39 -6.15 -17.69 -13.38
N LEU A 40 -5.25 -18.69 -13.45
CA LEU A 40 -4.42 -19.10 -12.31
C LEU A 40 -3.70 -17.91 -11.67
N LEU A 41 -2.99 -17.11 -12.48
CA LEU A 41 -2.18 -15.99 -12.01
C LEU A 41 -3.04 -14.92 -11.34
N GLY A 42 -4.15 -14.50 -11.97
CA GLY A 42 -5.06 -13.52 -11.38
C GLY A 42 -5.70 -14.03 -10.08
N ARG A 43 -6.03 -15.32 -10.00
CA ARG A 43 -6.55 -15.93 -8.76
C ARG A 43 -5.50 -15.97 -7.66
N LEU A 44 -4.25 -16.37 -7.97
CA LEU A 44 -3.15 -16.38 -7.01
C LEU A 44 -2.88 -14.96 -6.48
N GLN A 45 -2.84 -13.97 -7.36
CA GLN A 45 -2.62 -12.57 -7.01
C GLN A 45 -3.67 -12.06 -6.00
N ARG A 46 -4.96 -12.29 -6.28
CA ARG A 46 -6.07 -11.86 -5.43
C ARG A 46 -6.11 -12.62 -4.10
N LEU A 47 -5.95 -13.93 -4.13
CA LEU A 47 -6.01 -14.76 -2.92
C LEU A 47 -4.83 -14.50 -1.99
N ASP A 48 -3.62 -14.38 -2.53
CA ASP A 48 -2.42 -14.07 -1.75
C ASP A 48 -2.50 -12.66 -1.17
N ALA A 49 -2.89 -11.65 -1.96
CA ALA A 49 -3.06 -10.28 -1.47
C ALA A 49 -4.12 -10.19 -0.37
N ALA A 50 -5.27 -10.85 -0.53
CA ALA A 50 -6.31 -10.89 0.50
C ALA A 50 -5.82 -11.57 1.79
N ARG A 51 -5.10 -12.69 1.67
CA ARG A 51 -4.52 -13.42 2.80
C ARG A 51 -3.49 -12.56 3.54
N ILE A 52 -2.59 -11.93 2.80
CA ILE A 52 -1.57 -11.04 3.34
C ILE A 52 -2.20 -9.86 4.06
N ARG A 53 -3.15 -9.17 3.41
CA ARG A 53 -3.90 -8.07 4.05
C ARG A 53 -4.55 -8.53 5.35
N SER A 54 -5.21 -9.69 5.37
CA SER A 54 -5.79 -10.24 6.59
C SER A 54 -4.77 -10.61 7.67
N MET A 55 -3.60 -11.12 7.26
CA MET A 55 -2.54 -11.51 8.19
C MET A 55 -1.91 -10.29 8.85
N PHE A 56 -1.60 -9.26 8.08
CA PHE A 56 -0.99 -8.03 8.59
C PHE A 56 -2.01 -7.08 9.22
N SER A 57 -3.31 -7.17 8.90
CA SER A 57 -4.32 -6.32 9.53
C SER A 57 -4.90 -6.88 10.85
N GLY A 58 -4.56 -8.13 11.21
CA GLY A 58 -5.16 -8.79 12.38
C GLY A 58 -6.68 -9.10 12.25
N GLY A 59 -7.29 -8.87 11.09
CA GLY A 59 -8.65 -9.31 10.77
C GLY A 59 -9.81 -8.43 11.28
N SER A 60 -9.54 -7.31 11.93
CA SER A 60 -10.54 -6.30 12.34
C SER A 60 -10.10 -4.88 11.96
N SER A 61 -11.02 -3.90 11.97
CA SER A 61 -10.67 -2.50 11.72
C SER A 61 -9.69 -1.94 12.75
N ALA A 62 -9.92 -2.17 14.05
CA ALA A 62 -9.04 -1.69 15.11
C ALA A 62 -7.63 -2.28 15.02
N THR A 63 -7.52 -3.59 14.74
CA THR A 63 -6.22 -4.24 14.56
C THR A 63 -5.55 -3.81 13.25
N ARG A 64 -6.34 -3.49 12.21
CA ARG A 64 -5.81 -2.99 10.93
C ARG A 64 -5.15 -1.65 11.13
N ASP A 65 -5.82 -0.74 11.84
CA ASP A 65 -5.35 0.63 11.99
C ASP A 65 -4.03 0.65 12.79
N GLU A 66 -3.97 -0.10 13.90
CA GLU A 66 -2.74 -0.27 14.67
C GLU A 66 -1.63 -0.94 13.87
N ALA A 67 -1.94 -2.01 13.13
CA ALA A 67 -0.92 -2.67 12.31
C ALA A 67 -0.43 -1.77 11.17
N THR A 68 -1.33 -1.00 10.53
CA THR A 68 -0.97 -0.02 9.50
C THR A 68 -0.07 1.05 10.10
N ARG A 69 -0.38 1.53 11.31
CA ARG A 69 0.45 2.49 12.05
C ARG A 69 1.86 1.94 12.31
N LEU A 70 1.97 0.70 12.77
CA LEU A 70 3.26 0.06 13.05
C LEU A 70 4.06 -0.27 11.78
N HIS A 71 3.39 -0.68 10.69
CA HIS A 71 4.05 -1.08 9.45
C HIS A 71 4.42 0.09 8.53
N ALA A 72 3.47 1.00 8.30
CA ALA A 72 3.58 2.08 7.32
C ALA A 72 3.81 3.45 7.96
N GLY A 73 3.55 3.63 9.26
CA GLY A 73 3.51 4.96 9.88
C GLY A 73 4.79 5.77 9.74
N ARG A 74 5.96 5.12 9.79
CA ARG A 74 7.26 5.78 9.56
C ARG A 74 7.47 6.25 8.12
N MET A 75 6.85 5.57 7.15
CA MET A 75 6.92 6.00 5.75
C MET A 75 5.87 7.08 5.48
N LEU A 76 4.66 6.92 6.05
CA LEU A 76 3.59 7.90 5.96
C LEU A 76 4.00 9.26 6.54
N ILE A 77 4.70 9.29 7.69
CA ILE A 77 5.17 10.57 8.25
C ILE A 77 6.12 11.28 7.29
N ARG A 78 7.06 10.57 6.67
CA ARG A 78 8.00 11.14 5.70
C ARG A 78 7.30 11.68 4.46
N ILE A 79 6.29 10.96 3.97
CA ILE A 79 5.46 11.41 2.85
C ILE A 79 4.74 12.71 3.24
N VAL A 80 4.08 12.73 4.40
CA VAL A 80 3.35 13.90 4.92
C VAL A 80 4.28 15.10 5.13
N GLU A 81 5.43 14.91 5.77
CA GLU A 81 6.45 15.95 5.95
C GLU A 81 6.93 16.50 4.61
N SER A 82 7.19 15.62 3.63
CA SER A 82 7.62 16.03 2.29
C SER A 82 6.54 16.82 1.53
N LEU A 83 5.27 16.43 1.68
CA LEU A 83 4.14 17.16 1.10
C LEU A 83 3.93 18.53 1.77
N ASN A 84 4.31 18.66 3.05
CA ASN A 84 4.16 19.88 3.85
C ASN A 84 5.39 20.81 3.82
N ALA A 85 6.54 20.35 3.33
CA ALA A 85 7.76 21.14 3.27
C ALA A 85 7.55 22.48 2.55
N ALA A 86 8.18 23.55 3.06
CA ALA A 86 8.12 24.84 2.40
C ALA A 86 8.75 24.76 1.00
N PRO A 87 8.29 25.53 -0.01
CA PRO A 87 8.78 25.40 -1.39
C PRO A 87 10.30 25.56 -1.56
N ASP A 88 10.94 26.32 -0.69
CA ASP A 88 12.39 26.56 -0.63
C ASP A 88 13.17 25.42 0.05
N GLU A 89 12.50 24.62 0.88
CA GLU A 89 13.06 23.44 1.56
C GLU A 89 12.70 22.13 0.84
N ALA A 90 11.70 22.15 -0.04
CA ALA A 90 11.15 20.97 -0.68
C ALA A 90 12.04 20.44 -1.83
N HIS A 91 12.36 19.15 -1.76
CA HIS A 91 12.87 18.44 -2.93
C HIS A 91 11.77 18.28 -3.98
N ARG A 92 12.07 18.60 -5.25
CA ARG A 92 11.12 18.48 -6.37
C ARG A 92 10.68 17.04 -6.64
N LEU A 93 11.53 16.08 -6.32
CA LEU A 93 11.28 14.66 -6.48
C LEU A 93 12.03 13.90 -5.38
N ILE A 94 11.31 13.02 -4.70
CA ILE A 94 11.87 12.09 -3.71
C ILE A 94 11.50 10.69 -4.18
N VAL A 95 12.48 9.82 -4.32
CA VAL A 95 12.28 8.44 -4.77
C VAL A 95 12.63 7.49 -3.65
N HIS A 96 11.69 6.64 -3.29
CA HIS A 96 11.89 5.54 -2.34
C HIS A 96 11.77 4.22 -3.09
N SER A 97 12.85 3.42 -3.05
CA SER A 97 12.79 2.04 -3.52
C SER A 97 12.38 1.14 -2.36
N GLY A 98 11.21 0.52 -2.48
CA GLY A 98 10.66 -0.41 -1.48
C GLY A 98 10.36 -1.78 -2.08
N HIS A 99 9.57 -2.56 -1.35
CA HIS A 99 9.04 -3.84 -1.81
C HIS A 99 7.56 -3.72 -2.15
N ASP A 100 7.01 -4.73 -2.80
CA ASP A 100 5.56 -4.92 -2.97
C ASP A 100 4.82 -4.80 -1.62
N TRP A 101 5.36 -5.40 -0.56
CA TRP A 101 4.86 -5.25 0.81
C TRP A 101 4.75 -3.79 1.26
N THR A 102 5.72 -2.94 0.91
CA THR A 102 5.69 -1.51 1.24
C THR A 102 4.47 -0.84 0.60
N ILE A 103 4.20 -1.12 -0.67
CA ILE A 103 3.04 -0.57 -1.39
C ILE A 103 1.74 -1.11 -0.77
N ILE A 104 1.64 -2.41 -0.48
CA ILE A 104 0.42 -2.98 0.14
C ILE A 104 0.11 -2.29 1.47
N MET A 105 1.12 -2.10 2.34
CA MET A 105 0.92 -1.45 3.64
C MET A 105 0.54 0.02 3.51
N LEU A 106 1.13 0.76 2.56
CA LEU A 106 0.73 2.15 2.28
C LEU A 106 -0.71 2.22 1.76
N LEU A 107 -1.09 1.30 0.87
CA LEU A 107 -2.46 1.20 0.35
C LEU A 107 -3.47 0.80 1.43
N MET A 108 -3.07 0.12 2.50
CA MET A 108 -3.95 -0.14 3.66
C MET A 108 -4.27 1.14 4.44
N GLY A 109 -3.38 2.13 4.47
CA GLY A 109 -3.67 3.45 5.05
C GLY A 109 -4.48 4.34 4.11
N LEU A 110 -4.23 4.27 2.80
CA LEU A 110 -4.90 5.11 1.80
C LEU A 110 -6.28 4.59 1.37
N ASP A 111 -6.48 3.28 1.34
CA ASP A 111 -7.77 2.67 0.97
C ASP A 111 -8.05 1.49 1.90
N PRO A 112 -8.32 1.77 3.20
CA PRO A 112 -8.42 0.76 4.25
C PRO A 112 -9.53 -0.27 3.99
N GLU A 113 -10.57 0.12 3.25
CA GLU A 113 -11.71 -0.71 2.90
C GLU A 113 -11.52 -1.39 1.51
N GLY A 114 -10.44 -1.11 0.79
CA GLY A 114 -10.18 -1.65 -0.54
C GLY A 114 -11.28 -1.30 -1.55
N THR A 115 -11.82 -0.08 -1.46
CA THR A 115 -12.91 0.41 -2.30
C THR A 115 -12.50 0.53 -3.77
N ASP A 116 -11.23 0.81 -4.02
CA ASP A 116 -10.66 0.77 -5.35
C ASP A 116 -10.13 -0.64 -5.65
N ALA A 117 -10.63 -1.26 -6.72
CA ALA A 117 -10.27 -2.63 -7.04
C ALA A 117 -8.76 -2.84 -7.21
N ARG A 118 -8.04 -1.81 -7.66
CA ARG A 118 -6.59 -1.87 -7.91
C ARG A 118 -5.78 -1.94 -6.62
N THR A 119 -6.33 -1.50 -5.50
CA THR A 119 -5.62 -1.55 -4.21
C THR A 119 -5.71 -2.94 -3.58
N ARG A 120 -6.72 -3.74 -3.93
CA ARG A 120 -6.95 -5.07 -3.33
C ARG A 120 -5.96 -6.14 -3.80
N ASP A 121 -5.39 -5.95 -4.98
CA ASP A 121 -4.54 -6.94 -5.63
C ASP A 121 -3.06 -6.76 -5.23
N TRP A 122 -2.25 -7.78 -5.50
CA TRP A 122 -0.80 -7.67 -5.31
C TRP A 122 -0.21 -6.60 -6.26
N PRO A 123 0.68 -5.72 -5.80
CA PRO A 123 1.34 -4.76 -6.69
C PRO A 123 2.15 -5.49 -7.77
N PRO A 124 1.95 -5.19 -9.07
CA PRO A 124 2.72 -5.84 -10.14
C PRO A 124 4.22 -5.49 -10.05
N PHE A 125 5.04 -6.20 -10.83
CA PHE A 125 6.45 -5.81 -10.99
C PHE A 125 6.56 -4.36 -11.46
N CYS A 126 7.53 -3.64 -10.90
CA CYS A 126 7.74 -2.21 -11.15
C CYS A 126 6.54 -1.32 -10.78
N SER A 127 5.66 -1.78 -9.88
CA SER A 127 4.58 -0.93 -9.39
C SER A 127 5.12 0.31 -8.69
N ASP A 128 4.47 1.45 -8.95
CA ASP A 128 4.78 2.74 -8.34
C ASP A 128 3.55 3.35 -7.67
N LEU A 129 3.77 3.98 -6.51
CA LEU A 129 2.79 4.77 -5.79
C LEU A 129 3.36 6.18 -5.63
N VAL A 130 2.75 7.16 -6.31
CA VAL A 130 3.24 8.53 -6.39
C VAL A 130 2.29 9.47 -5.65
N PHE A 131 2.87 10.35 -4.84
CA PHE A 131 2.18 11.46 -4.21
C PHE A 131 2.66 12.75 -4.86
N GLU A 132 1.74 13.48 -5.48
CA GLU A 132 2.05 14.70 -6.18
C GLU A 132 1.41 15.89 -5.48
N ARG A 133 2.20 16.94 -5.22
CA ARG A 133 1.71 18.22 -4.72
C ARG A 133 1.37 19.14 -5.89
N TRP A 134 0.20 19.76 -5.81
CA TRP A 134 -0.34 20.68 -6.80
C TRP A 134 -0.73 21.99 -6.13
N GLU A 135 -0.61 23.10 -6.85
CA GLU A 135 -1.06 24.42 -6.38
C GLU A 135 -1.97 25.06 -7.44
N ASP A 136 -3.10 25.60 -7.00
CA ASP A 136 -3.91 26.47 -7.84
C ASP A 136 -3.25 27.85 -7.93
N ALA A 137 -2.66 28.15 -9.09
CA ALA A 137 -1.94 29.41 -9.33
C ALA A 137 -2.77 30.70 -9.11
N LYS A 138 -4.10 30.62 -9.11
CA LYS A 138 -4.98 31.77 -8.85
C LYS A 138 -5.37 31.90 -7.40
N ALA A 139 -5.67 30.77 -6.75
CA ALA A 139 -6.16 30.74 -5.38
C ALA A 139 -5.06 30.55 -4.33
N GLY A 140 -3.85 30.14 -4.74
CA GLY A 140 -2.75 29.73 -3.87
C GLY A 140 -3.08 28.49 -3.05
N LYS A 141 -4.10 27.72 -3.45
CA LYS A 141 -4.59 26.57 -2.69
C LYS A 141 -3.86 25.31 -3.10
N GLU A 142 -3.45 24.53 -2.11
CA GLU A 142 -2.67 23.31 -2.31
C GLU A 142 -3.56 22.06 -2.34
N TYR A 143 -3.16 21.13 -3.21
CA TYR A 143 -3.83 19.86 -3.42
C TYR A 143 -2.81 18.74 -3.53
N VAL A 144 -3.27 17.51 -3.30
CA VAL A 144 -2.50 16.30 -3.48
C VAL A 144 -3.22 15.36 -4.44
N ARG A 145 -2.47 14.73 -5.34
CA ARG A 145 -2.92 13.61 -6.17
C ARG A 145 -2.14 12.37 -5.75
N VAL A 146 -2.84 11.26 -5.56
CA VAL A 146 -2.22 9.95 -5.35
C VAL A 146 -2.39 9.12 -6.62
N VAL A 147 -1.30 8.59 -7.16
CA VAL A 147 -1.26 7.85 -8.43
C VAL A 147 -0.68 6.47 -8.17
N LEU A 148 -1.38 5.42 -8.61
CA LEU A 148 -0.91 4.04 -8.58
C LEU A 148 -0.74 3.56 -10.02
N ASN A 149 0.49 3.20 -10.39
CA ASN A 149 0.83 2.68 -11.72
C ASN A 149 0.36 3.59 -12.87
N GLY A 150 0.62 4.90 -12.74
CA GLY A 150 0.22 5.91 -13.74
C GLY A 150 -1.24 6.34 -13.72
N GLU A 151 -2.08 5.74 -12.87
CA GLU A 151 -3.50 6.09 -12.76
C GLU A 151 -3.85 6.71 -11.40
N ALA A 152 -4.62 7.80 -11.39
CA ALA A 152 -5.05 8.42 -10.14
C ALA A 152 -5.92 7.47 -9.30
N LEU A 153 -5.59 7.34 -8.01
CA LEU A 153 -6.38 6.60 -7.04
C LEU A 153 -7.61 7.40 -6.60
N LYS A 154 -8.73 6.70 -6.44
CA LYS A 154 -9.96 7.26 -5.88
C LYS A 154 -10.01 6.95 -4.39
N LEU A 155 -9.70 7.94 -3.57
CA LEU A 155 -9.79 7.85 -2.12
C LEU A 155 -11.22 8.15 -1.70
N HIS A 156 -12.07 7.11 -1.68
CA HIS A 156 -13.52 7.25 -1.49
C HIS A 156 -13.96 7.83 -0.13
N HIS A 157 -13.08 7.78 0.86
CA HIS A 157 -13.29 8.35 2.19
C HIS A 157 -12.93 9.85 2.25
N LEU A 158 -12.36 10.42 1.17
CA LEU A 158 -12.04 11.84 1.05
C LEU A 158 -12.99 12.55 0.08
N VAL A 159 -13.23 13.83 0.34
CA VAL A 159 -13.99 14.69 -0.57
C VAL A 159 -13.06 15.22 -1.66
N PRO A 160 -13.26 14.86 -2.94
CA PRO A 160 -12.41 15.33 -4.02
C PRO A 160 -12.71 16.78 -4.41
N HIS A 161 -11.77 17.40 -5.12
CA HIS A 161 -11.98 18.71 -5.72
C HIS A 161 -13.13 18.67 -6.76
N PRO A 162 -14.08 19.62 -6.73
CA PRO A 162 -15.31 19.55 -7.55
C PRO A 162 -15.05 19.56 -9.05
N LYS A 163 -13.96 20.19 -9.51
CA LYS A 163 -13.58 20.23 -10.92
C LYS A 163 -12.57 19.15 -11.33
N TYR A 164 -11.79 18.65 -10.36
CA TYR A 164 -10.67 17.75 -10.61
C TYR A 164 -10.77 16.56 -9.65
N PRO A 165 -11.57 15.52 -9.98
CA PRO A 165 -11.94 14.49 -9.02
C PRO A 165 -10.80 13.63 -8.46
N SER A 166 -9.58 13.77 -9.00
CA SER A 166 -8.36 13.10 -8.53
C SER A 166 -7.52 13.96 -7.57
N LEU A 167 -7.93 15.20 -7.30
CA LEU A 167 -7.25 16.10 -6.38
C LEU A 167 -7.98 16.16 -5.05
N TYR A 168 -7.22 16.06 -3.97
CA TYR A 168 -7.69 16.19 -2.58
C TYR A 168 -6.98 17.39 -1.94
N THR A 169 -7.58 18.04 -0.95
CA THR A 169 -6.83 19.11 -0.25
C THR A 169 -5.72 18.46 0.58
N LYS A 170 -4.60 19.18 0.73
CA LYS A 170 -3.47 18.69 1.53
C LYS A 170 -3.90 18.34 2.96
N GLU A 171 -4.75 19.16 3.55
CA GLU A 171 -5.32 18.96 4.89
C GLU A 171 -6.17 17.69 4.95
N SER A 172 -7.03 17.45 3.97
CA SER A 172 -7.89 16.26 3.97
C SER A 172 -7.09 14.96 3.89
N LEU A 173 -6.00 14.93 3.12
CA LEU A 173 -5.12 13.78 3.05
C LEU A 173 -4.30 13.61 4.33
N HIS A 174 -3.80 14.71 4.90
CA HIS A 174 -3.11 14.69 6.19
C HIS A 174 -4.00 14.08 7.28
N ASP A 175 -5.22 14.58 7.42
CA ASP A 175 -6.16 14.14 8.46
C ASP A 175 -6.56 12.67 8.31
N ALA A 176 -6.67 12.17 7.07
CA ALA A 176 -6.91 10.75 6.83
C ALA A 176 -5.71 9.85 7.17
N LEU A 177 -4.48 10.36 7.05
CA LEU A 177 -3.27 9.60 7.32
C LEU A 177 -2.81 9.72 8.78
N GLU A 178 -3.21 10.78 9.49
CA GLU A 178 -2.81 11.09 10.86
C GLU A 178 -2.94 9.90 11.84
N PRO A 179 -4.03 9.11 11.83
CA PRO A 179 -4.16 7.96 12.74
C PRO A 179 -3.08 6.89 12.55
N PHE A 180 -2.49 6.82 11.36
CA PHE A 180 -1.48 5.84 11.00
C PHE A 180 -0.06 6.40 11.10
N VAL A 181 0.12 7.71 11.26
CA VAL A 181 1.43 8.33 11.37
C VAL A 181 2.08 7.91 12.69
N LEU A 182 3.37 7.60 12.64
CA LEU A 182 4.17 7.24 13.80
C LEU A 182 5.45 8.07 13.81
N ALA A 183 5.52 9.03 14.72
CA ALA A 183 6.71 9.87 14.88
C ALA A 183 7.88 9.08 15.44
N GLU A 184 9.12 9.49 15.11
CA GLU A 184 10.32 8.71 15.45
C GLU A 184 10.43 8.42 16.96
N HIS A 185 10.09 9.41 17.80
CA HIS A 185 10.09 9.26 19.27
C HIS A 185 9.00 8.32 19.82
N GLN A 186 8.00 7.96 19.02
CA GLN A 186 6.89 7.08 19.41
C GLN A 186 7.14 5.61 19.06
N ILE A 187 8.10 5.32 18.17
CA ILE A 187 8.32 3.97 17.63
C ILE A 187 8.68 2.98 18.73
N GLU A 188 9.65 3.34 19.57
CA GLU A 188 10.13 2.43 20.61
C GLU A 188 9.02 2.02 21.57
N GLU A 189 8.12 2.95 21.90
CA GLU A 189 6.98 2.67 22.77
C GLU A 189 5.92 1.84 22.05
N ALA A 190 5.57 2.21 20.81
CA ALA A 190 4.57 1.51 20.02
C ALA A 190 4.96 0.06 19.70
N CYS A 191 6.25 -0.24 19.61
CA CYS A 191 6.75 -1.61 19.37
C CYS A 191 6.90 -2.46 20.64
N LYS A 192 6.61 -1.94 21.84
CA LYS A 192 6.61 -2.75 23.05
C LYS A 192 5.37 -3.63 23.11
N LEU A 193 5.55 -4.89 23.51
CA LEU A 193 4.41 -5.72 23.88
C LEU A 193 3.74 -5.13 25.13
N PRO A 194 2.40 -5.08 25.18
CA PRO A 194 1.73 -4.71 26.41
C PRO A 194 2.18 -5.66 27.51
N ALA A 195 2.46 -5.12 28.70
CA ALA A 195 2.79 -5.95 29.86
C ALA A 195 1.68 -7.00 30.05
N GLU A 196 2.07 -8.26 30.20
CA GLU A 196 1.13 -9.36 30.44
C GLU A 196 0.23 -8.97 31.63
N LYS A 197 -1.08 -8.91 31.39
CA LYS A 197 -2.09 -8.64 32.42
C LYS A 197 -2.51 -9.93 33.11
#